data_AF-A0A7X9QGA4-F1
#
_entry.id   AF-A0A7X9QGA4-F1
#
_cell.length_a   1.000
_cell.length_b   1.000
_cell.length_c   1.000
_cell.angle_alpha   90.00
_cell.angle_beta   90.00
_cell.angle_gamma   90.00
#
_symmetry.space_group_name_H-M   'P 1'
#
loop_
_entity.id
_entity.type
_entity.pdbx_description
1 polymer ?
#
loop_
_entity_poly.entity_id
_entity_poly.type
_entity_poly.pdbx_seq_one_letter_code
_entity_poly.pdbx_strand_id
1 'polypeptide(L)'
;MEDRKRKRYRQIKLRVTEEEEIIIRQKISAANLKTFQAFALKMLLQGEVVTVDYSELLLLRKEVNAIGQNVNQITRFANTLGEMDQGLLAALQEEVSELSRLIQKEFTKERK
;
A
#
# COMPACT_ATOMS: atom_id res chain seq x y z
N MET A 1 15.39 16.90 -53.64
CA MET A 1 16.00 16.46 -52.36
C MET A 1 14.97 15.58 -51.68
N GLU A 2 15.22 14.27 -51.56
CA GLU A 2 14.28 13.37 -50.89
C GLU A 2 14.17 13.74 -49.40
N ASP A 3 12.95 14.00 -48.94
CA ASP A 3 12.63 14.18 -47.53
C ASP A 3 12.95 12.91 -46.76
N ARG A 4 14.13 12.85 -46.14
CA ARG A 4 14.52 11.77 -45.22
C ARG A 4 13.63 11.82 -43.96
N LYS A 5 12.48 11.18 -44.05
CA LYS A 5 11.52 11.06 -42.96
C LYS A 5 12.15 10.25 -41.82
N ARG A 6 12.21 10.81 -40.61
CA ARG A 6 12.78 10.14 -39.43
C ARG A 6 11.95 8.90 -39.09
N LYS A 7 12.61 7.78 -38.76
CA LYS A 7 11.95 6.54 -38.28
C LYS A 7 10.99 6.79 -37.10
N ARG A 8 11.34 7.73 -36.22
CA ARG A 8 10.52 8.15 -35.07
C ARG A 8 10.08 9.60 -35.25
N TYR A 9 9.00 9.81 -36.01
CA TYR A 9 8.49 11.16 -36.34
C TYR A 9 7.36 11.65 -35.42
N ARG A 10 6.69 10.75 -34.69
CA ARG A 10 5.62 11.12 -33.74
C ARG A 10 6.22 11.69 -32.45
N GLN A 11 5.68 12.80 -31.98
CA GLN A 11 6.10 13.49 -30.75
C GLN A 11 5.09 13.26 -29.63
N ILE A 12 5.59 13.00 -28.42
CA ILE A 12 4.82 12.96 -27.19
C ILE A 12 5.39 14.06 -26.29
N LYS A 13 4.53 14.95 -25.78
CA LYS A 13 4.94 16.06 -24.91
C LYS A 13 4.71 15.67 -23.45
N LEU A 14 5.77 15.74 -22.64
CA LEU A 14 5.71 15.58 -21.20
C LEU A 14 5.97 16.95 -20.56
N ARG A 15 5.07 17.40 -19.69
CA ARG A 15 5.28 18.58 -18.85
C ARG A 15 5.64 18.09 -17.45
N VAL A 16 6.64 18.71 -16.85
CA VAL A 16 7.15 18.37 -15.52
C VAL A 16 7.42 19.65 -14.74
N THR A 17 7.45 19.54 -13.42
CA THR A 17 7.98 20.59 -12.56
C THR A 17 9.51 20.61 -12.60
N GLU A 18 10.12 21.67 -12.07
CA GLU A 18 11.59 21.80 -12.02
C GLU A 18 12.23 20.67 -11.18
N GLU A 19 11.60 20.32 -10.05
CA GLU A 19 12.05 19.23 -9.18
C GLU A 19 12.00 17.87 -9.90
N GLU A 20 10.90 17.59 -10.61
CA GLU A 20 10.73 16.37 -11.39
C GLU A 20 11.77 16.28 -12.52
N GLU A 21 12.08 17.40 -13.18
CA GLU A 21 13.10 17.45 -14.23
C GLU A 21 14.49 17.07 -13.69
N ILE A 22 14.87 17.60 -12.53
CA ILE A 22 16.14 17.28 -11.87
C ILE A 22 16.23 15.77 -11.59
N ILE A 23 15.19 15.20 -11.01
CA ILE A 23 15.12 13.77 -10.69
C ILE A 23 15.23 12.92 -11.97
N ILE A 24 14.53 13.30 -13.03
CA ILE A 24 14.59 12.59 -14.32
C ILE A 24 16.00 12.63 -14.89
N ARG A 25 16.67 13.79 -14.87
CA ARG A 25 18.05 13.92 -15.39
C ARG A 25 19.04 13.08 -14.60
N GLN A 26 18.92 13.03 -13.28
CA GLN A 26 19.72 12.16 -12.43
C GLN A 26 19.51 10.68 -12.77
N LYS A 27 18.26 10.24 -12.93
CA LYS A 27 17.93 8.86 -13.32
C LYS A 27 18.49 8.49 -14.70
N ILE A 28 18.47 9.43 -15.66
CA ILE A 28 19.05 9.23 -17.00
C ILE A 28 20.56 9.02 -16.90
N SER A 29 21.25 9.87 -16.13
CA SER A 29 22.69 9.77 -15.88
C SER A 29 23.05 8.42 -15.25
N ALA A 30 22.32 8.03 -14.20
CA ALA A 30 22.51 6.75 -13.52
C ALA A 30 22.24 5.54 -14.43
N ALA A 31 21.31 5.65 -15.37
CA ALA A 31 20.97 4.59 -16.33
C ALA A 31 21.97 4.47 -17.49
N ASN A 32 23.05 5.27 -17.53
CA ASN A 32 24.02 5.34 -18.62
C ASN A 32 23.38 5.57 -20.01
N LEU A 33 22.25 6.29 -20.05
CA LEU A 33 21.54 6.60 -21.29
C LEU A 33 21.85 8.03 -21.73
N LYS A 34 22.29 8.19 -22.98
CA LYS A 34 22.78 9.48 -23.51
C LYS A 34 21.68 10.51 -23.79
N THR A 35 20.41 10.09 -23.87
CA THR A 35 19.30 10.98 -24.24
C THR A 35 18.05 10.66 -23.46
N PHE A 36 17.27 11.71 -23.17
CA PHE A 36 15.92 11.59 -22.62
C PHE A 36 15.04 10.69 -23.48
N GLN A 37 15.12 10.81 -24.81
CA GLN A 37 14.31 9.99 -25.73
C GLN A 37 14.60 8.49 -25.58
N ALA A 38 15.87 8.09 -25.42
CA ALA A 38 16.21 6.68 -25.21
C ALA A 38 15.73 6.16 -23.85
N PHE A 39 15.88 6.96 -22.78
CA PHE A 39 15.41 6.63 -21.44
C PHE A 39 13.90 6.51 -21.37
N ALA A 40 13.17 7.52 -21.86
CA ALA A 40 11.72 7.54 -21.86
C ALA A 40 11.14 6.37 -22.67
N LEU A 41 11.66 6.08 -23.86
CA LEU A 41 11.21 4.92 -24.65
C LEU A 41 11.48 3.59 -23.93
N LYS A 42 12.66 3.44 -23.31
CA LYS A 42 12.99 2.21 -22.58
C LYS A 42 12.04 2.01 -21.40
N MET A 43 11.84 3.05 -20.60
CA MET A 43 10.95 3.01 -19.43
C MET A 43 9.48 2.83 -19.81
N LEU A 44 8.98 3.52 -20.84
CA LEU A 44 7.57 3.43 -21.24
C LEU A 44 7.23 2.13 -21.96
N LEU A 45 8.20 1.44 -22.55
CA LEU A 45 7.99 0.15 -23.22
C LEU A 45 8.29 -1.05 -22.32
N GLN A 46 9.25 -0.93 -21.39
CA GLN A 46 9.71 -2.03 -20.54
C GLN A 46 9.28 -1.89 -19.08
N GLY A 47 8.88 -0.70 -18.64
CA GLY A 47 8.45 -0.47 -17.28
C GLY A 47 7.16 -1.24 -17.02
N GLU A 48 7.21 -2.21 -16.11
CA GLU A 48 6.00 -2.81 -15.56
C GLU A 48 5.30 -1.78 -14.69
N VAL A 49 4.03 -1.49 -15.01
CA VAL A 49 3.16 -0.75 -14.10
C VAL A 49 2.66 -1.75 -13.08
N VAL A 50 3.37 -1.87 -11.96
CA VAL A 50 2.92 -2.68 -10.83
C VAL A 50 1.84 -1.91 -10.09
N THR A 51 0.58 -2.23 -10.38
CA THR A 51 -0.54 -1.80 -9.54
C THR A 51 -0.60 -2.71 -8.32
N VAL A 52 -0.14 -2.21 -7.18
CA VAL A 52 -0.32 -2.92 -5.90
C VAL A 52 -1.74 -2.63 -5.41
N ASP A 53 -2.59 -3.66 -5.37
CA ASP A 53 -3.91 -3.55 -4.76
C ASP A 53 -3.76 -3.62 -3.22
N TYR A 54 -4.19 -2.56 -2.54
CA TYR A 54 -4.16 -2.46 -1.08
C TYR A 54 -5.54 -2.72 -0.44
N SER A 55 -6.52 -3.20 -1.20
CA SER A 55 -7.89 -3.41 -0.72
C SER A 55 -7.94 -4.31 0.51
N GLU A 56 -7.14 -5.39 0.53
CA GLU A 56 -7.06 -6.32 1.67
C GLU A 56 -6.40 -5.68 2.89
N LEU A 57 -5.32 -4.91 2.70
CA LEU A 57 -4.66 -4.18 3.79
C LEU A 57 -5.59 -3.13 4.42
N LEU A 58 -6.45 -2.50 3.61
CA LEU A 58 -7.46 -1.55 4.09
C LEU A 58 -8.55 -2.24 4.91
N LEU A 59 -8.96 -3.47 4.53
CA LEU A 59 -9.90 -4.28 5.32
C LEU A 59 -9.28 -4.67 6.66
N LEU A 60 -8.06 -5.20 6.65
CA LEU A 60 -7.33 -5.55 7.87
C LEU A 60 -7.19 -4.35 8.82
N ARG A 61 -6.85 -3.17 8.29
CA ARG A 61 -6.75 -1.94 9.09
C ARG A 61 -8.08 -1.59 9.75
N LYS A 62 -9.22 -1.78 9.06
CA LYS A 62 -10.55 -1.51 9.63
C LYS A 62 -10.85 -2.44 10.80
N GLU A 63 -10.54 -3.72 10.67
CA GLU A 63 -10.71 -4.70 11.75
C GLU A 63 -9.84 -4.38 12.96
N VAL A 64 -8.55 -4.05 12.74
CA VAL A 64 -7.64 -3.63 13.82
C VAL A 64 -8.14 -2.38 14.54
N ASN A 65 -8.67 -1.40 13.80
CA ASN A 65 -9.26 -0.20 14.40
C ASN A 65 -10.49 -0.52 15.26
N ALA A 66 -11.35 -1.43 14.83
CA ALA A 66 -12.51 -1.86 15.62
C ALA A 66 -12.07 -2.55 16.93
N ILE A 67 -11.03 -3.38 16.86
CA ILE A 67 -10.44 -4.02 18.06
C ILE A 67 -9.88 -2.96 19.01
N GLY A 68 -9.11 -2.00 18.50
CA GLY A 68 -8.56 -0.91 19.33
C GLY A 68 -9.66 -0.10 20.03
N GLN A 69 -10.79 0.12 19.36
CA GLN A 69 -11.96 0.78 19.96
C GLN A 69 -12.59 -0.05 21.08
N ASN A 70 -12.72 -1.37 20.90
CA ASN A 70 -13.27 -2.27 21.93
C ASN A 70 -12.34 -2.34 23.16
N VAL A 71 -11.03 -2.47 22.94
CA VAL A 71 -10.02 -2.46 24.03
C VAL A 71 -10.05 -1.14 24.81
N ASN A 72 -10.18 -0.01 24.09
CA ASN A 72 -10.27 1.31 24.73
C ASN A 72 -11.56 1.45 25.54
N GLN A 73 -12.68 0.86 25.09
CA GLN A 73 -13.93 0.82 25.85
C GLN A 73 -13.77 0.00 27.14
N ILE A 74 -13.13 -1.17 27.08
CA ILE A 74 -12.85 -2.00 28.26
C ILE A 74 -11.97 -1.25 29.25
N THR A 75 -10.95 -0.54 28.76
CA THR A 75 -10.05 0.25 29.61
C THR A 75 -10.79 1.39 30.29
N ARG A 76 -11.65 2.11 29.55
CA ARG A 76 -12.52 3.15 30.13
C ARG A 76 -13.48 2.56 31.16
N PHE A 77 -14.09 1.43 30.86
CA PHE A 77 -15.02 0.74 31.75
C PHE A 77 -14.34 0.32 33.06
N ALA A 78 -13.17 -0.32 32.97
CA ALA A 78 -12.35 -0.71 34.13
C ALA A 78 -11.92 0.50 34.97
N ASN A 79 -11.51 1.59 34.32
CA ASN A 79 -11.13 2.83 35.00
C ASN A 79 -12.32 3.55 35.66
N THR A 80 -13.55 3.35 35.17
CA THR A 80 -14.76 4.01 35.68
C THR A 80 -15.37 3.27 36.86
N LEU A 81 -15.26 1.94 36.90
CA LEU A 81 -15.91 1.10 37.91
C LEU A 81 -15.02 0.73 39.10
N GLY A 82 -13.69 0.88 39.01
CA GLY A 82 -12.76 0.67 40.13
C GLY A 82 -12.63 -0.77 40.64
N GLU A 83 -13.59 -1.65 40.34
CA GLU A 83 -13.55 -3.09 40.59
C GLU A 83 -14.15 -3.82 39.37
N MET A 84 -13.35 -4.71 38.76
CA MET A 84 -13.82 -5.61 37.71
C MET A 84 -14.40 -6.87 38.36
N ASP A 85 -15.70 -7.10 38.17
CA ASP A 85 -16.32 -8.37 38.52
C ASP A 85 -15.69 -9.52 37.71
N GLN A 86 -15.36 -10.63 38.37
CA GLN A 86 -14.70 -11.79 37.75
C GLN A 86 -15.54 -12.40 36.62
N GLY A 87 -16.87 -12.28 36.69
CA GLY A 87 -17.77 -12.72 35.62
C GLY A 87 -17.59 -11.94 34.32
N LEU A 88 -17.33 -10.63 34.42
CA LEU A 88 -17.11 -9.79 33.26
C LEU A 88 -15.74 -10.06 32.60
N LEU A 89 -14.73 -10.37 33.43
CA LEU A 89 -13.41 -10.73 32.94
C LEU A 89 -13.43 -12.07 32.18
N ALA A 90 -14.23 -13.03 32.65
CA ALA A 90 -14.42 -14.32 32.01
C ALA A 90 -15.13 -14.18 30.65
N ALA A 91 -16.19 -13.37 30.58
CA ALA A 91 -16.90 -13.09 29.32
C ALA A 91 -15.99 -12.41 28.28
N LEU A 92 -15.15 -11.46 28.72
CA LEU A 92 -14.16 -10.82 27.86
C LEU A 92 -13.09 -11.79 27.35
N GLN A 93 -12.63 -12.71 28.19
CA GLN A 93 -11.67 -13.75 27.76
C GLN A 93 -12.27 -14.69 26.73
N GLU A 94 -13.56 -15.01 26.84
CA GLU A 94 -14.28 -15.86 25.88
C GLU A 94 -14.41 -15.18 24.51
N GLU A 95 -14.82 -13.91 24.47
CA GLU A 95 -14.91 -13.14 23.21
C GLU A 95 -13.53 -13.00 22.52
N VAL A 96 -12.46 -12.74 23.27
CA VAL A 96 -11.09 -12.62 22.73
C VAL A 96 -10.57 -13.98 22.21
N SER A 97 -10.98 -15.08 22.84
CA SER A 97 -10.63 -16.44 22.41
C SER A 97 -11.34 -16.82 21.10
N GLU A 98 -12.62 -16.50 20.97
CA GLU A 98 -13.37 -16.71 19.72
C GLU A 98 -12.79 -15.89 18.56
N LEU A 99 -12.40 -14.64 18.82
CA LEU A 99 -11.75 -13.77 17.86
C LEU A 99 -10.42 -14.38 17.36
N SER A 100 -9.59 -14.87 18.27
CA SER A 100 -8.31 -15.50 17.94
C SER A 100 -8.49 -16.74 17.05
N ARG A 101 -9.57 -17.50 17.27
CA ARG A 101 -9.91 -18.68 16.49
C ARG A 101 -10.40 -18.35 15.08
N LEU A 102 -11.18 -17.28 14.93
CA LEU A 102 -11.62 -16.77 13.62
C LEU A 102 -10.43 -16.29 12.78
N ILE A 103 -9.52 -15.52 13.41
CA ILE A 103 -8.29 -15.04 12.78
C ILE A 103 -7.42 -16.21 12.30
N GLN A 104 -7.18 -17.22 13.15
CA GLN A 104 -6.41 -18.41 12.76
C GLN A 104 -7.05 -19.17 11.59
N LYS A 105 -8.38 -19.26 11.53
CA LYS A 105 -9.11 -19.96 10.48
C LYS A 105 -8.97 -19.27 9.11
N GLU A 106 -9.04 -17.94 9.07
CA GLU A 106 -8.88 -17.20 7.81
C GLU A 106 -7.42 -17.21 7.34
N PHE A 107 -6.44 -17.04 8.24
CA PHE A 107 -5.02 -17.16 7.89
C PHE A 107 -4.58 -18.58 7.47
N THR A 108 -5.26 -19.64 7.92
CA THR A 108 -4.97 -21.02 7.49
C THR A 108 -5.62 -21.38 6.16
N LYS A 109 -6.70 -20.71 5.75
CA LYS A 109 -7.28 -20.85 4.41
C LYS A 109 -6.39 -20.25 3.32
N GLU A 110 -5.70 -19.14 3.61
CA GLU A 110 -4.78 -18.49 2.66
C GLU A 110 -3.50 -19.30 2.36
N ARG A 111 -3.21 -20.37 3.11
CA ARG A 111 -2.03 -21.24 2.91
C ARG A 111 -2.30 -22.48 2.04
N LYS A 112 -3.47 -22.59 1.39
CA LYS A 112 -3.77 -23.62 0.37
C LYS A 112 -3.95 -22.98 -0.99
#